data_AF-A0A536TLC8-F1
#
_entry.id   AF-A0A536TLC8-F1
#
_cell.length_a   1.000
_cell.length_b   1.000
_cell.length_c   1.000
_cell.angle_alpha   90.00
_cell.angle_beta   90.00
_cell.angle_gamma   90.00
#
_symmetry.space_group_name_H-M   'P 1'
#
loop_
_entity.id
_entity.type
_entity.pdbx_description
1 polymer ?
#
loop_
_entity_poly.entity_id
_entity_poly.type
_entity_poly.pdbx_seq_one_letter_code
_entity_poly.pdbx_strand_id
1 'polypeptide(L)'
;MANMPISFAVLLDRPDIWRGQVLSRAGTPTISCGFPGLDAELPGRGWPAGALTEILPAHEGIGELRLLGPALAGLSKRGLRPVWIAPPHLPYAPALAAAGIDVANLVIVRTA
;
A
#
# COMPACT_ATOMS: atom_id res chain seq x y z
N MET A 1 18.05 -16.25 36.81
CA MET A 1 16.69 -16.17 36.22
C MET A 1 16.65 -17.15 35.06
N ALA A 2 15.82 -18.20 35.15
CA ALA A 2 15.79 -19.24 34.12
C ALA A 2 15.23 -18.68 32.81
N ASN A 3 15.98 -18.84 31.71
CA ASN A 3 15.53 -18.53 30.35
C ASN A 3 14.47 -19.57 29.96
N MET A 4 13.20 -19.28 30.21
CA MET A 4 12.11 -20.16 29.79
C MET A 4 12.04 -20.09 28.25
N PRO A 5 12.23 -21.21 27.52
CA PRO A 5 12.16 -21.19 26.07
C PRO A 5 10.75 -20.76 25.64
N ILE A 6 10.67 -19.80 24.72
CA ILE A 6 9.40 -19.43 24.08
C ILE A 6 8.88 -20.66 23.36
N SER A 7 7.65 -21.08 23.66
CA SER A 7 7.05 -22.23 23.01
C SER A 7 6.83 -21.95 21.51
N PHE A 8 6.93 -23.00 20.69
CA PHE A 8 6.66 -22.90 19.26
C PHE A 8 5.26 -22.34 18.94
N ALA A 9 4.27 -22.71 19.75
CA ALA A 9 2.90 -22.19 19.63
C ALA A 9 2.83 -20.66 19.81
N VAL A 10 3.57 -20.12 20.79
CA VAL A 10 3.67 -18.66 21.03
C VAL A 10 4.42 -17.97 19.89
N LEU A 11 5.49 -18.57 19.38
CA LEU A 11 6.18 -18.05 18.19
C LEU A 11 5.24 -17.98 16.99
N LEU A 12 4.47 -19.02 16.73
CA LEU A 12 3.56 -19.05 15.59
C LEU A 12 2.44 -18.01 15.68
N ASP A 13 2.08 -17.51 16.86
CA ASP A 13 1.04 -16.48 17.00
C ASP A 13 1.53 -15.06 16.73
N ARG A 14 2.85 -14.89 16.54
CA ARG A 14 3.45 -13.60 16.19
C ARG A 14 3.00 -13.13 14.79
N PRO A 15 2.58 -11.86 14.64
CA PRO A 15 2.12 -11.32 13.36
C PRO A 15 3.26 -11.12 12.35
N ASP A 16 4.52 -11.06 12.80
CA ASP A 16 5.70 -10.92 11.95
C ASP A 16 6.24 -12.26 11.41
N ILE A 17 5.61 -13.39 11.75
CA ILE A 17 5.98 -14.71 11.24
C ILE A 17 4.91 -15.20 10.25
N TRP A 18 5.29 -15.28 8.98
CA TRP A 18 4.44 -15.84 7.94
C TRP A 18 4.60 -17.37 7.83
N ARG A 19 3.48 -18.08 7.75
CA ARG A 19 3.43 -19.56 7.73
C ARG A 19 3.37 -20.17 6.32
N GLY A 20 3.38 -19.36 5.27
CA GLY A 20 3.41 -19.81 3.86
C GLY A 20 2.11 -20.42 3.31
N GLN A 21 1.22 -20.97 4.15
CA GLN A 21 0.01 -21.68 3.70
C GLN A 21 -1.26 -20.82 3.68
N VAL A 22 -1.23 -19.67 4.35
CA VAL A 22 -2.35 -18.73 4.45
C VAL A 22 -1.80 -17.33 4.27
N LEU A 23 -2.63 -16.38 3.83
CA LEU A 23 -2.26 -14.97 3.87
C LEU A 23 -1.80 -14.58 5.28
N SER A 24 -0.78 -13.73 5.36
CA SER A 24 -0.36 -13.19 6.64
C SER A 24 -1.49 -12.39 7.28
N ARG A 25 -1.47 -12.27 8.61
CA ARG A 25 -2.41 -11.40 9.32
C ARG A 25 -1.97 -9.96 9.10
N ALA A 26 -2.92 -9.07 8.80
CA ALA A 26 -2.61 -7.64 8.80
C ALA A 26 -2.32 -7.19 10.23
N GLY A 27 -1.08 -6.77 10.49
CA GLY A 27 -0.68 -6.19 11.78
C GLY A 27 -1.13 -4.74 11.96
N THR A 28 -1.69 -4.12 10.92
CA THR A 28 -2.13 -2.73 10.90
C THR A 28 -3.44 -2.59 10.11
N PRO A 29 -4.19 -1.48 10.29
CA PRO A 29 -5.36 -1.19 9.47
C PRO A 29 -5.01 -1.17 7.98
N THR A 30 -5.91 -1.61 7.12
CA THR A 30 -5.71 -1.65 5.67
C THR A 30 -6.59 -0.64 4.96
N ILE A 31 -6.18 -0.25 3.75
CA ILE A 31 -6.94 0.59 2.82
C ILE A 31 -7.19 -0.26 1.57
N SER A 32 -8.45 -0.52 1.22
CA SER A 32 -8.79 -1.27 0.00
C SER A 32 -8.03 -0.73 -1.22
N CYS A 33 -7.50 -1.62 -2.05
CA CYS A 33 -6.85 -1.25 -3.30
C CYS A 33 -7.87 -0.87 -4.39
N GLY A 34 -9.16 -1.16 -4.17
CA GLY A 34 -10.26 -0.89 -5.09
C GLY A 34 -10.46 -1.97 -6.16
N PHE A 35 -9.71 -3.07 -6.11
CA PHE A 35 -9.85 -4.21 -7.00
C PHE A 35 -10.22 -5.45 -6.17
N PRO A 36 -11.46 -5.95 -6.23
CA PRO A 36 -11.92 -7.02 -5.34
C PRO A 36 -11.07 -8.30 -5.39
N GLY A 37 -10.56 -8.66 -6.57
CA GLY A 37 -9.67 -9.82 -6.73
C GLY A 37 -8.33 -9.62 -6.02
N LEU A 38 -7.73 -8.43 -6.11
CA LEU A 38 -6.48 -8.15 -5.41
C LEU A 38 -6.71 -7.96 -3.91
N ASP A 39 -7.79 -7.30 -3.50
CA ASP A 39 -8.17 -7.22 -2.09
C ASP A 39 -8.41 -8.62 -1.47
N ALA A 40 -8.76 -9.64 -2.24
CA ALA A 40 -8.85 -11.00 -1.70
C ALA A 40 -7.47 -11.60 -1.38
N GLU A 41 -6.43 -11.20 -2.11
CA GLU A 41 -5.06 -11.73 -2.04
C GLU A 41 -4.12 -10.90 -1.16
N LEU A 42 -4.56 -9.75 -0.67
CA LEU A 42 -3.77 -8.91 0.24
C LEU A 42 -4.08 -9.24 1.71
N PRO A 43 -3.07 -9.37 2.59
CA PRO A 43 -3.27 -9.42 4.05
C PRO A 43 -4.20 -8.32 4.54
N GLY A 44 -5.30 -8.69 5.21
CA GLY A 44 -6.29 -7.72 5.70
C GLY A 44 -7.10 -7.01 4.61
N ARG A 45 -7.06 -7.52 3.37
CA ARG A 45 -7.87 -7.08 2.23
C ARG A 45 -7.64 -5.65 1.75
N GLY A 46 -6.37 -5.24 1.70
CA GLY A 46 -5.97 -3.95 1.14
C GLY A 46 -4.50 -3.62 1.43
N TRP A 47 -4.10 -2.39 1.09
CA TRP A 47 -2.80 -1.83 1.40
C TRP A 47 -2.65 -1.60 2.91
N PRO A 48 -1.59 -2.12 3.57
CA PRO A 48 -1.37 -1.90 4.99
C PRO A 48 -1.00 -0.43 5.27
N ALA A 49 -1.72 0.21 6.20
CA ALA A 49 -1.37 1.54 6.67
C ALA A 49 -0.19 1.46 7.65
N GLY A 50 0.68 2.48 7.63
CA GLY A 50 1.86 2.52 8.51
C GLY A 50 2.92 1.46 8.19
N ALA A 51 2.87 0.87 6.99
CA ALA A 51 3.83 -0.10 6.51
C ALA A 51 4.36 0.29 5.12
N LEU A 52 5.49 -0.28 4.74
CA LEU A 52 6.04 -0.15 3.39
C LEU A 52 5.40 -1.18 2.46
N THR A 53 4.92 -0.73 1.31
CA THR A 53 4.49 -1.58 0.20
C THR A 53 5.43 -1.34 -0.98
N GLU A 54 6.07 -2.40 -1.47
CA GLU A 54 6.88 -2.37 -2.69
C GLU A 54 6.09 -3.00 -3.85
N ILE A 55 6.10 -2.33 -5.00
CA ILE A 55 5.45 -2.81 -6.23
C ILE A 55 6.56 -3.00 -7.26
N LEU A 56 6.70 -4.21 -7.77
CA LEU A 56 7.74 -4.60 -8.73
C LEU A 56 7.13 -4.81 -10.12
N PRO A 57 6.91 -3.74 -10.92
CA PRO A 57 6.42 -3.88 -12.28
C PRO A 57 7.51 -4.48 -13.19
N ALA A 58 7.10 -5.11 -14.30
CA ALA A 58 8.04 -5.66 -15.27
C ALA A 58 8.90 -4.57 -15.95
N HIS A 59 8.30 -3.41 -16.20
CA HIS A 59 8.97 -2.19 -16.67
C HIS A 59 8.11 -0.96 -16.37
N GLU A 60 8.71 0.22 -16.44
CA GLU A 60 8.03 1.50 -16.26
C GLU A 60 7.05 1.78 -17.42
N GLY A 61 5.96 2.51 -17.12
CA GLY A 61 5.03 3.02 -18.14
C GLY A 61 3.93 2.05 -18.57
N ILE A 62 3.73 0.94 -17.87
CA ILE A 62 2.61 -0.01 -18.13
C ILE A 62 1.28 0.46 -17.54
N GLY A 63 1.28 1.58 -16.82
CA GLY A 63 0.12 2.08 -16.10
C GLY A 63 0.05 1.55 -14.67
N GLU A 64 1.19 1.23 -14.08
CA GLU A 64 1.40 0.77 -12.71
C GLU A 64 0.69 1.65 -11.67
N LEU A 65 0.62 2.97 -11.89
CA LEU A 65 -0.10 3.91 -11.02
C LEU A 65 -1.61 3.64 -10.96
N ARG A 66 -2.21 3.00 -11.97
CA ARG A 66 -3.65 2.64 -11.94
C ARG A 66 -3.97 1.66 -10.82
N LEU A 67 -3.00 0.84 -10.41
CA LEU A 67 -3.13 -0.09 -9.28
C LEU A 67 -3.37 0.65 -7.95
N LEU A 68 -2.82 1.86 -7.83
CA LEU A 68 -2.95 2.71 -6.63
C LEU A 68 -4.10 3.72 -6.76
N GLY A 69 -4.62 3.94 -7.96
CA GLY A 69 -5.62 4.95 -8.28
C GLY A 69 -6.80 5.00 -7.31
N PRO A 70 -7.55 3.90 -7.08
CA PRO A 70 -8.70 3.91 -6.18
C PRO A 70 -8.35 4.29 -4.75
N ALA A 71 -7.25 3.75 -4.21
CA ALA A 71 -6.78 4.06 -2.86
C ALA A 71 -6.37 5.54 -2.74
N LEU A 72 -5.59 6.06 -3.70
CA LEU A 72 -5.16 7.46 -3.72
C LEU A 72 -6.34 8.42 -3.90
N ALA A 73 -7.31 8.08 -4.73
CA ALA A 73 -8.55 8.84 -4.89
C ALA A 73 -9.35 8.90 -3.58
N GLY A 74 -9.52 7.76 -2.90
CA GLY A 74 -10.18 7.70 -1.60
C GLY A 74 -9.47 8.50 -0.51
N LEU A 75 -8.13 8.41 -0.44
CA LEU A 75 -7.33 9.15 0.53
C LEU A 75 -7.35 10.66 0.27
N SER A 76 -7.17 11.09 -0.98
CA SER A 76 -7.18 12.51 -1.35
C SER A 76 -8.53 13.18 -1.09
N LYS A 77 -9.65 12.49 -1.36
CA LYS A 77 -11.01 12.97 -1.05
C LYS A 77 -11.29 13.08 0.46
N ARG A 78 -10.57 12.34 1.30
CA ARG A 78 -10.63 12.46 2.77
C ARG A 78 -9.79 13.63 3.31
N GLY A 79 -9.19 14.44 2.44
CA GLY A 79 -8.30 15.55 2.81
C GLY A 79 -6.89 15.10 3.17
N LEU A 80 -6.54 13.82 2.99
CA LEU A 80 -5.15 13.38 3.13
C LEU A 80 -4.37 13.77 1.88
N ARG A 81 -3.08 14.02 2.05
CA ARG A 81 -2.21 14.48 0.97
C ARG A 81 -1.27 13.37 0.50
N PRO A 82 -1.52 12.70 -0.63
CA PRO A 82 -0.53 11.84 -1.24
C PRO A 82 0.74 12.63 -1.55
N VAL A 83 1.90 12.08 -1.20
CA VAL A 83 3.19 12.71 -1.45
C VAL A 83 3.98 11.84 -2.41
N TRP A 84 4.34 12.39 -3.57
CA TRP A 84 5.14 11.72 -4.58
C TRP A 84 6.55 12.27 -4.51
N ILE A 85 7.49 11.41 -4.13
CA ILE A 85 8.90 11.77 -3.96
C ILE A 85 9.65 11.43 -5.24
N ALA A 86 10.31 12.43 -5.83
CA ALA A 86 11.14 12.29 -7.02
C ALA A 86 10.49 11.41 -8.11
N PRO A 87 9.24 11.68 -8.52
CA PRO A 87 8.61 10.86 -9.57
C PRO A 87 9.48 10.91 -10.82
N PRO A 88 9.73 9.76 -11.47
CA PRO A 88 10.66 9.65 -12.61
C PRO A 88 10.22 10.49 -13.83
N HIS A 89 8.91 10.76 -13.92
CA HIS A 89 8.30 11.57 -14.95
C HIS A 89 7.36 12.62 -14.35
N LEU A 90 7.06 13.67 -15.13
CA LEU A 90 6.09 14.69 -14.72
C LEU A 90 4.68 14.06 -14.66
N PRO A 91 4.01 14.05 -13.49
CA PRO A 91 2.65 13.54 -13.40
C PRO A 91 1.68 14.36 -14.24
N TYR A 92 0.87 13.70 -15.06
CA TYR A 92 -0.11 14.36 -15.90
C TYR A 92 -1.40 14.65 -15.14
N ALA A 93 -1.55 15.87 -14.63
CA ALA A 93 -2.66 16.29 -13.77
C ALA A 93 -4.07 15.94 -14.29
N PRO A 94 -4.40 16.12 -15.59
CA PRO A 94 -5.73 15.76 -16.10
C PRO A 94 -6.05 14.26 -15.95
N ALA A 95 -5.09 13.36 -16.16
CA ALA A 95 -5.30 11.93 -15.96
C ALA A 95 -5.49 11.58 -14.48
N LEU A 96 -4.80 12.26 -13.56
CA LEU A 96 -4.99 12.07 -12.13
C LEU A 96 -6.38 12.51 -11.67
N ALA A 97 -6.84 13.66 -12.16
CA ALA A 97 -8.19 14.15 -11.90
C ALA A 97 -9.26 13.18 -12.49
N ALA A 98 -9.05 12.67 -13.70
CA ALA A 98 -9.92 11.66 -14.31
C ALA A 98 -9.94 10.34 -13.53
N ALA A 99 -8.83 9.98 -12.87
CA ALA A 99 -8.75 8.86 -11.93
C ALA A 99 -9.40 9.15 -10.56
N GLY A 100 -9.96 10.35 -10.36
CA GLY A 100 -10.64 10.75 -9.13
C GLY A 100 -9.71 11.19 -8.00
N ILE A 101 -8.42 11.41 -8.29
CA ILE A 101 -7.47 11.95 -7.32
C ILE A 101 -7.67 13.46 -7.23
N ASP A 102 -7.84 13.98 -6.02
CA ASP A 102 -7.88 15.43 -5.80
C ASP A 102 -6.46 16.00 -5.96
N VAL A 103 -6.21 16.60 -7.13
CA VAL A 103 -4.91 17.16 -7.50
C VAL A 103 -4.52 18.33 -6.57
N ALA A 104 -5.48 19.03 -5.96
CA ALA A 104 -5.17 20.09 -4.99
C ALA A 104 -4.52 19.54 -3.71
N ASN A 105 -4.74 18.26 -3.39
CA ASN A 105 -4.16 17.58 -2.23
C ASN A 105 -2.88 16.79 -2.57
N LEU A 106 -2.47 16.73 -3.84
CA LEU A 106 -1.24 16.04 -4.24
C LEU A 106 0.00 16.91 -3.97
N VAL A 107 1.01 16.34 -3.32
CA VAL A 107 2.31 16.98 -3.11
C VAL A 107 3.36 16.27 -3.95
N ILE A 108 4.13 17.05 -4.72
CA ILE A 108 5.29 16.54 -5.46
C ILE A 108 6.54 17.13 -4.83
N VAL A 109 7.43 16.25 -4.37
CA VAL A 109 8.77 16.62 -3.92
C VAL A 109 9.74 16.36 -5.06
N ARG A 110 10.46 17.40 -5.48
CA ARG A 110 11.51 17.31 -6.49
C ARG A 110 12.87 17.27 -5.78
N THR A 111 13.75 16.38 -6.22
CA THR A 111 15.16 16.41 -5.84
C THR A 111 15.89 17.40 -6.76
N ALA A 112 16.90 18.07 -6.21
CA ALA A 112 17.79 18.95 -6.97
C ALA A 112 18.77 18.15 -7.84
#